data_AF-A0A653UQ56-F1
#
_entry.id   AF-A0A653UQ56-F1
#
_cell.length_a   1.000
_cell.length_b   1.000
_cell.length_c   1.000
_cell.angle_alpha   90.00
_cell.angle_beta   90.00
_cell.angle_gamma   90.00
#
_symmetry.space_group_name_H-M   'P 1'
#
loop_
_entity.id
_entity.type
_entity.pdbx_description
1 polymer ?
#
loop_
_entity_poly.entity_id
_entity_poly.type
_entity_poly.pdbx_seq_one_letter_code
_entity_poly.pdbx_strand_id
1 'polypeptide(L)'
;MEAATYTLLRDAHRIDLEKGLENQDLEDLDIPLIEYVDGLDLPPVSRQFLLAWAWNMLGQPADQSSALWALQLVAAHHYSILGVLFSLDEVFANGSADLVDAMSHDIPEIRMQSVVTGIDQSGDAVHVTLKSGDAFQARSVVIATPMNTWRRILFTPALPENRRSVIEEGHGGRGLKILIHVRGAEAGIECVGDGIFPTLYDYCEVSESERLLVAFTDSGSFDPTDLSAVKDAVHYYLPEVEVLGIDYHDWIKDPLFEGPWVSPRVRQFSRVHKELGEPAGRVYFVGSDVSLGFPGYIEGALETADSAVNAILRS
;
A
#
# COMPACT_ATOMS: atom_id res chain seq x y z
N MET A 1 -4.39 -12.04 -26.02
CA MET A 1 -4.47 -12.47 -24.61
C MET A 1 -3.25 -13.30 -24.23
N GLU A 2 -3.05 -14.49 -24.80
CA GLU A 2 -1.88 -15.34 -24.48
C GLU A 2 -0.52 -14.62 -24.63
N ALA A 3 -0.32 -13.87 -25.72
CA ALA A 3 0.92 -13.10 -25.93
C ALA A 3 1.14 -12.01 -24.86
N ALA A 4 0.08 -11.32 -24.45
CA ALA A 4 0.14 -10.30 -23.40
C ALA A 4 0.44 -10.92 -22.03
N THR A 5 -0.22 -12.04 -21.70
CA THR A 5 0.06 -12.81 -20.48
C THR A 5 1.50 -13.31 -20.45
N TYR A 6 2.02 -13.82 -21.58
CA TYR A 6 3.42 -14.22 -21.69
C TYR A 6 4.37 -13.04 -21.45
N THR A 7 4.12 -11.88 -22.06
CA THR A 7 4.95 -10.68 -21.87
C THR A 7 4.96 -10.21 -20.41
N LEU A 8 3.78 -10.09 -19.78
CA LEU A 8 3.64 -9.74 -18.36
C LEU A 8 4.42 -10.70 -17.46
N LEU A 9 4.25 -12.01 -17.65
CA LEU A 9 4.93 -13.02 -16.84
C LEU A 9 6.44 -13.03 -17.08
N ARG A 10 6.87 -12.93 -18.35
CA ARG A 10 8.29 -12.83 -18.71
C ARG A 10 8.93 -11.62 -18.02
N ASP A 11 8.26 -10.47 -18.04
CA ASP A 11 8.79 -9.25 -17.45
C ASP A 11 8.78 -9.30 -15.92
N ALA A 12 7.73 -9.85 -15.30
CA ALA A 12 7.70 -10.10 -13.86
C ALA A 12 8.82 -11.07 -13.42
N HIS A 13 9.14 -12.09 -14.21
CA HIS A 13 10.25 -13.02 -13.95
C HIS A 13 11.65 -12.39 -14.05
N ARG A 14 11.77 -11.14 -14.50
CA ARG A 14 13.03 -10.37 -14.37
C ARG A 14 13.29 -9.91 -12.94
N ILE A 15 12.25 -9.87 -12.11
CA ILE A 15 12.31 -9.35 -10.75
C ILE A 15 12.71 -10.47 -9.78
N ASP A 16 13.88 -10.33 -9.18
CA ASP A 16 14.30 -11.07 -8.00
C ASP A 16 13.91 -10.28 -6.75
N LEU A 17 13.00 -10.84 -5.95
CA LEU A 17 12.45 -10.19 -4.76
C LEU A 17 13.50 -9.92 -3.68
N GLU A 18 14.68 -10.57 -3.70
CA GLU A 18 15.70 -10.33 -2.67
C GLU A 18 16.62 -9.15 -2.98
N LYS A 19 16.66 -8.69 -4.24
CA LYS A 19 17.68 -7.75 -4.72
C LYS A 19 17.32 -6.28 -4.59
N GLY A 20 16.04 -5.94 -4.50
CA GLY A 20 15.58 -4.56 -4.67
C GLY A 20 15.38 -4.19 -6.13
N LEU A 21 14.45 -3.28 -6.42
CA LEU A 21 14.04 -2.95 -7.77
C LEU A 21 15.09 -2.08 -8.50
N GLU A 22 15.94 -1.40 -7.74
CA GLU A 22 17.00 -0.52 -8.23
C GLU A 22 18.28 -1.27 -8.64
N ASN A 23 18.38 -2.58 -8.36
CA ASN A 23 19.63 -3.35 -8.47
C ASN A 23 19.60 -4.41 -9.59
N GLN A 24 18.73 -4.25 -10.59
CA GLN A 24 18.36 -5.33 -11.51
C GLN A 24 18.18 -4.89 -12.98
N ASP A 25 18.59 -3.67 -13.35
CA ASP A 25 18.45 -3.10 -14.69
C ASP A 25 16.97 -3.16 -15.18
N LEU A 26 16.06 -2.62 -14.36
CA LEU A 26 14.60 -2.65 -14.58
C LEU A 26 14.02 -1.28 -14.97
N GLU A 27 14.87 -0.32 -15.35
CA GLU A 27 14.45 1.07 -15.63
C GLU A 27 13.56 1.17 -16.86
N ASP A 28 13.65 0.21 -17.79
CA ASP A 28 12.77 0.13 -18.97
C ASP A 28 11.32 -0.26 -18.61
N LEU A 29 11.11 -0.88 -17.45
CA LEU A 29 9.80 -1.21 -16.92
C LEU A 29 9.24 -0.13 -15.99
N ASP A 30 10.06 0.79 -15.49
CA ASP A 30 9.61 1.87 -14.60
C ASP A 30 9.06 3.06 -15.40
N ILE A 31 7.98 2.78 -16.12
CA ILE A 31 7.22 3.68 -16.99
C ILE A 31 5.74 3.74 -16.52
N PRO A 32 4.95 4.73 -16.96
CA PRO A 32 3.52 4.74 -16.68
C PRO A 32 2.85 3.43 -17.11
N LEU A 33 2.02 2.86 -16.24
CA LEU A 33 1.34 1.58 -16.47
C LEU A 33 0.52 1.60 -17.77
N ILE A 34 -0.10 2.72 -18.09
CA ILE A 34 -0.87 2.89 -19.33
C ILE A 34 -0.02 2.67 -20.59
N GLU A 35 1.23 3.17 -20.60
CA GLU A 35 2.16 3.00 -21.74
C GLU A 35 2.56 1.54 -21.90
N TYR A 36 2.81 0.85 -20.78
CA TYR A 36 3.12 -0.58 -20.79
C TYR A 36 1.93 -1.40 -21.30
N VAL A 37 0.71 -1.14 -20.80
CA VAL A 37 -0.51 -1.86 -21.18
C VAL A 37 -0.88 -1.61 -22.64
N ASP A 38 -0.70 -0.40 -23.16
CA ASP A 38 -0.91 -0.10 -24.57
C ASP A 38 0.06 -0.89 -25.47
N GLY A 39 1.29 -1.14 -25.00
CA GLY A 39 2.26 -2.02 -25.65
C GLY A 39 1.86 -3.49 -25.71
N LEU A 40 0.89 -3.94 -24.90
CA LEU A 40 0.40 -5.33 -24.89
C LEU A 40 -0.66 -5.63 -25.97
N ASP A 41 -1.22 -4.59 -26.61
CA ASP A 41 -2.28 -4.68 -27.63
C ASP A 41 -3.45 -5.61 -27.19
N LEU A 42 -3.91 -5.40 -25.95
CA LEU A 42 -5.01 -6.19 -25.37
C LEU A 42 -6.36 -5.77 -25.99
N PRO A 43 -7.26 -6.73 -26.30
CA PRO A 43 -8.61 -6.39 -26.71
C PRO A 43 -9.38 -5.68 -25.58
N PRO A 44 -10.44 -4.92 -25.91
CA PRO A 44 -11.05 -3.94 -25.00
C PRO A 44 -11.40 -4.49 -23.61
N VAL A 45 -12.05 -5.66 -23.54
CA VAL A 45 -12.48 -6.26 -22.27
C VAL A 45 -11.30 -6.63 -21.38
N SER A 46 -10.31 -7.34 -21.91
CA SER A 46 -9.13 -7.73 -21.12
C SER A 46 -8.26 -6.53 -20.74
N ARG A 47 -8.20 -5.52 -21.62
CA ARG A 47 -7.47 -4.27 -21.33
C ARG A 47 -8.13 -3.56 -20.14
N GLN A 48 -9.45 -3.39 -20.18
CA GLN A 48 -10.17 -2.71 -19.12
C GLN A 48 -10.15 -3.51 -17.81
N PHE A 49 -10.33 -4.82 -17.87
CA PHE A 49 -10.25 -5.69 -16.70
C PHE A 49 -8.90 -5.59 -16.00
N LEU A 50 -7.79 -5.61 -16.76
CA LEU A 50 -6.44 -5.44 -16.23
C LEU A 50 -6.27 -4.06 -15.59
N LEU A 51 -6.69 -2.99 -16.27
CA LEU A 51 -6.55 -1.61 -15.78
C LEU A 51 -7.40 -1.36 -14.53
N ALA A 52 -8.61 -1.91 -14.46
CA ALA A 52 -9.48 -1.79 -13.30
C ALA A 52 -8.86 -2.44 -12.05
N TRP A 53 -8.41 -3.69 -12.18
CA TRP A 53 -7.75 -4.37 -11.07
C TRP A 53 -6.42 -3.74 -10.70
N ALA A 54 -5.64 -3.24 -11.66
CA ALA A 54 -4.43 -2.51 -11.36
C ALA A 54 -4.72 -1.20 -10.60
N TRP A 55 -5.77 -0.45 -10.97
CA TRP A 55 -6.15 0.75 -10.24
C TRP A 55 -6.59 0.43 -8.81
N ASN A 56 -7.39 -0.63 -8.60
CA ASN A 56 -7.73 -1.12 -7.27
C ASN A 56 -6.45 -1.44 -6.47
N MET A 57 -5.59 -2.31 -7.00
CA MET A 57 -4.45 -2.86 -6.26
C MET A 57 -3.34 -1.83 -6.01
N LEU A 58 -3.08 -0.91 -6.94
CA LEU A 58 -2.03 0.11 -6.79
C LEU A 58 -2.55 1.40 -6.14
N GLY A 59 -3.87 1.61 -6.12
CA GLY A 59 -4.47 2.82 -5.59
C GLY A 59 -4.02 4.08 -6.32
N GLN A 60 -3.78 3.98 -7.62
CA GLN A 60 -3.32 5.06 -8.49
C GLN A 60 -3.93 4.88 -9.89
N PRO A 61 -4.24 5.97 -10.61
CA PRO A 61 -4.66 5.89 -12.00
C PRO A 61 -3.49 5.43 -12.88
N ALA A 62 -3.79 4.76 -13.99
CA ALA A 62 -2.80 4.06 -14.81
C ALA A 62 -1.70 4.95 -15.43
N ASP A 63 -1.91 6.26 -15.53
CA ASP A 63 -0.91 7.23 -15.98
C ASP A 63 0.08 7.64 -14.86
N GLN A 64 -0.26 7.38 -13.61
CA GLN A 64 0.58 7.67 -12.43
C GLN A 64 1.18 6.40 -11.80
N SER A 65 0.54 5.24 -12.00
CA SER A 65 1.07 3.94 -11.60
C SER A 65 2.31 3.56 -12.40
N SER A 66 3.29 2.92 -11.75
CA SER A 66 4.44 2.31 -12.43
C SER A 66 4.13 0.89 -12.91
N ALA A 67 4.49 0.56 -14.16
CA ALA A 67 4.40 -0.80 -14.67
C ALA A 67 5.33 -1.77 -13.91
N LEU A 68 6.54 -1.32 -13.57
CA LEU A 68 7.47 -2.06 -12.72
C LEU A 68 6.83 -2.45 -11.39
N TRP A 69 6.06 -1.55 -10.77
CA TRP A 69 5.37 -1.84 -9.52
C TRP A 69 4.21 -2.84 -9.69
N ALA A 70 3.45 -2.74 -10.78
CA ALA A 70 2.43 -3.75 -11.09
C ALA A 70 3.07 -5.14 -11.28
N LEU A 71 4.23 -5.22 -11.94
CA LEU A 71 4.98 -6.45 -12.10
C LEU A 71 5.60 -6.96 -10.80
N GLN A 72 6.03 -6.06 -9.89
CA GLN A 72 6.48 -6.43 -8.55
C GLN A 72 5.36 -7.15 -7.77
N LEU A 73 4.11 -6.69 -7.85
CA LEU A 73 2.98 -7.40 -7.25
C LEU A 73 2.79 -8.78 -7.87
N VAL A 74 2.91 -8.92 -9.20
CA VAL A 74 2.86 -10.24 -9.85
C VAL A 74 3.98 -11.15 -9.32
N ALA A 75 5.21 -10.65 -9.20
CA ALA A 75 6.34 -11.41 -8.67
C ALA A 75 6.14 -11.85 -7.21
N ALA A 76 5.67 -10.94 -6.36
CA ALA A 76 5.33 -11.21 -4.95
C ALA A 76 4.30 -12.34 -4.81
N HIS A 77 3.30 -12.37 -5.68
CA HIS A 77 2.27 -13.42 -5.74
C HIS A 77 2.71 -14.65 -6.54
N HIS A 78 3.94 -15.11 -6.29
CA HIS A 78 4.54 -16.28 -6.93
C HIS A 78 4.50 -16.23 -8.47
N TYR A 79 4.78 -15.05 -9.04
CA TYR A 79 4.74 -14.79 -10.48
C TYR A 79 3.37 -15.12 -11.11
N SER A 80 2.28 -14.79 -10.41
CA SER A 80 0.90 -15.06 -10.86
C SER A 80 0.07 -13.79 -10.94
N ILE A 81 -0.36 -13.43 -12.16
CA ILE A 81 -1.29 -12.31 -12.39
C ILE A 81 -2.61 -12.54 -11.65
N LEU A 82 -3.13 -13.78 -11.69
CA LEU A 82 -4.35 -14.16 -10.99
C LEU A 82 -4.14 -14.26 -9.48
N GLY A 83 -2.93 -14.59 -9.04
CA GLY A 83 -2.58 -14.67 -7.62
C GLY A 83 -2.79 -13.36 -6.89
N VAL A 84 -2.54 -12.22 -7.55
CA VAL A 84 -2.81 -10.89 -6.98
C VAL A 84 -4.28 -10.76 -6.57
N LEU A 85 -5.23 -11.18 -7.41
CA LEU A 85 -6.66 -11.12 -7.13
C LEU A 85 -7.11 -12.22 -6.16
N PHE A 86 -6.68 -13.46 -6.40
CA PHE A 86 -7.09 -14.61 -5.61
C PHE A 86 -6.43 -14.68 -4.24
N SER A 87 -5.48 -13.79 -3.94
CA SER A 87 -4.97 -13.61 -2.57
C SER A 87 -6.01 -12.99 -1.62
N LEU A 88 -7.11 -12.45 -2.15
CA LEU A 88 -8.30 -12.03 -1.39
C LEU A 88 -9.12 -13.27 -0.95
N ASP A 89 -8.53 -14.10 -0.10
CA ASP A 89 -9.03 -15.45 0.21
C ASP A 89 -9.77 -15.52 1.56
N GLU A 90 -9.17 -14.97 2.61
CA GLU A 90 -9.69 -15.01 3.97
C GLU A 90 -9.75 -13.63 4.62
N VAL A 91 -10.63 -13.49 5.62
CA VAL A 91 -10.76 -12.29 6.44
C VAL A 91 -10.70 -12.65 7.92
N PHE A 92 -10.27 -11.70 8.76
CA PHE A 92 -10.32 -11.86 10.21
C PHE A 92 -11.78 -11.94 10.67
N ALA A 93 -12.21 -13.10 11.18
CA ALA A 93 -13.58 -13.31 11.64
C ALA A 93 -14.03 -12.31 12.72
N ASN A 94 -13.08 -11.84 13.55
CA ASN A 94 -13.32 -10.88 14.63
C ASN A 94 -12.72 -9.49 14.34
N GLY A 95 -12.30 -9.23 13.09
CA GLY A 95 -11.55 -8.04 12.70
C GLY A 95 -10.08 -8.10 13.09
N SER A 96 -9.24 -7.28 12.45
CA SER A 96 -7.79 -7.26 12.69
C SER A 96 -7.42 -6.82 14.12
N ALA A 97 -8.32 -6.14 14.82
CA ALA A 97 -8.13 -5.72 16.21
C ALA A 97 -7.83 -6.90 17.15
N ASP A 98 -8.40 -8.08 16.90
CA ASP A 98 -8.18 -9.27 17.75
C ASP A 98 -6.70 -9.70 17.76
N LEU A 99 -6.05 -9.69 16.58
CA LEU A 99 -4.62 -9.97 16.47
C LEU A 99 -3.78 -8.82 17.06
N VAL A 100 -4.16 -7.56 16.82
CA VAL A 100 -3.47 -6.39 17.38
C VAL A 100 -3.47 -6.43 18.90
N ASP A 101 -4.63 -6.69 19.50
CA ASP A 101 -4.79 -6.79 20.95
C ASP A 101 -3.94 -7.95 21.47
N ALA A 102 -4.03 -9.14 20.88
CA ALA A 102 -3.23 -10.30 21.28
C ALA A 102 -1.72 -10.00 21.28
N MET A 103 -1.20 -9.39 20.21
CA MET A 103 0.21 -9.00 20.13
C MET A 103 0.59 -7.94 21.18
N SER A 104 -0.30 -6.97 21.44
CA SER A 104 -0.04 -5.90 22.39
C SER A 104 0.04 -6.38 23.85
N HIS A 105 -0.65 -7.46 24.20
CA HIS A 105 -0.61 -8.06 25.54
C HIS A 105 0.78 -8.57 25.93
N ASP A 106 1.58 -8.99 24.94
CA ASP A 106 2.94 -9.47 25.15
C ASP A 106 4.00 -8.34 25.20
N ILE A 107 3.58 -7.08 25.01
CA ILE A 107 4.46 -5.91 25.04
C ILE A 107 4.31 -5.20 26.39
N PRO A 108 5.32 -5.26 27.28
CA PRO A 108 5.19 -4.76 28.66
C PRO A 108 5.10 -3.23 28.76
N GLU A 109 5.58 -2.49 27.76
CA GLU A 109 5.63 -1.03 27.78
C GLU A 109 5.15 -0.44 26.46
N ILE A 110 3.98 0.22 26.49
CA ILE A 110 3.40 0.95 25.35
C ILE A 110 3.11 2.39 25.79
N ARG A 111 3.51 3.36 24.97
CA ARG A 111 3.23 4.79 25.18
C ARG A 111 2.39 5.33 24.02
N MET A 112 1.08 5.41 24.24
CA MET A 112 0.16 5.98 23.25
C MET A 112 0.33 7.51 23.16
N GLN A 113 -0.17 8.09 22.06
CA GLN A 113 -0.18 9.56 21.84
C GLN A 113 1.22 10.21 21.91
N SER A 114 2.27 9.41 21.65
CA SER A 114 3.68 9.80 21.78
C SER A 114 4.33 9.95 20.41
N VAL A 115 4.14 11.12 19.78
CA VAL A 115 4.65 11.38 18.43
C VAL A 115 6.15 11.65 18.47
N VAL A 116 6.95 10.81 17.83
CA VAL A 116 8.40 11.00 17.66
C VAL A 116 8.65 12.10 16.62
N THR A 117 9.57 13.02 16.92
CA THR A 117 9.96 14.12 16.04
C THR A 117 11.45 14.12 15.68
N GLY A 118 12.28 13.38 16.41
CA GLY A 118 13.71 13.34 16.16
C GLY A 118 14.38 12.08 16.68
N ILE A 119 15.42 11.64 15.96
CA ILE A 119 16.24 10.48 16.28
C ILE A 119 17.71 10.87 16.08
N ASP A 120 18.46 10.90 17.17
CA ASP A 120 19.87 11.27 17.17
C ASP A 120 20.73 10.11 17.69
N GLN A 121 21.55 9.56 16.80
CA GLN A 121 22.48 8.46 17.11
C GLN A 121 23.96 8.90 17.09
N SER A 122 24.24 10.21 17.17
CA SER A 122 25.61 10.76 17.14
C SER A 122 26.44 10.43 18.37
N GLY A 123 25.80 10.16 19.52
CA GLY A 123 26.45 9.77 20.77
C GLY A 123 26.49 8.25 21.02
N ASP A 124 26.84 7.85 22.24
CA ASP A 124 26.96 6.43 22.62
C ASP A 124 25.61 5.70 22.69
N ALA A 125 24.49 6.42 22.78
CA ALA A 125 23.13 5.88 22.74
C ALA A 125 22.29 6.68 21.73
N VAL A 126 21.25 6.03 21.19
CA VAL A 126 20.28 6.69 20.31
C VAL A 126 19.28 7.44 21.18
N HIS A 127 19.11 8.73 20.93
CA HIS A 127 18.16 9.61 21.59
C HIS A 127 16.92 9.79 20.71
N VAL A 128 15.74 9.54 21.27
CA VAL A 128 14.45 9.68 20.59
C VAL A 128 13.70 10.83 21.25
N THR A 129 13.41 11.88 20.49
CA THR A 129 12.68 13.06 20.97
C THR A 129 11.21 12.98 20.59
N LEU A 130 10.34 13.27 21.55
CA LEU A 130 8.89 13.36 21.33
C LEU A 130 8.44 14.81 21.11
N LYS A 131 7.27 14.96 20.48
CA LYS A 131 6.57 16.24 20.33
C LYS A 131 6.23 16.89 21.67
N SER A 132 6.04 16.12 22.74
CA SER A 132 5.81 16.64 24.10
C SER A 132 7.04 17.35 24.68
N GLY A 133 8.23 17.11 24.11
CA GLY A 133 9.52 17.53 24.67
C GLY A 133 10.21 16.45 25.49
N ASP A 134 9.54 15.33 25.78
CA ASP A 134 10.15 14.17 26.44
C ASP A 134 11.16 13.48 25.51
N ALA A 135 12.12 12.76 26.10
CA ALA A 135 13.11 12.01 25.35
C ALA A 135 13.36 10.63 25.96
N PHE A 136 13.62 9.66 25.09
CA PHE A 136 14.02 8.30 25.44
C PHE A 136 15.42 8.02 24.92
N GLN A 137 16.09 7.05 25.54
CA GLN A 137 17.37 6.54 25.08
C GLN A 137 17.31 5.04 24.88
N ALA A 138 17.90 4.57 23.80
CA ALA A 138 18.00 3.14 23.49
C ALA A 138 19.33 2.81 22.82
N ARG A 139 19.70 1.53 22.80
CA ARG A 139 20.86 1.05 22.03
C ARG A 139 20.57 1.03 20.53
N SER A 140 19.36 0.64 20.17
CA SER A 140 18.86 0.55 18.80
C SER A 140 17.44 1.13 18.74
N VAL A 141 17.06 1.67 17.58
CA VAL A 141 15.71 2.19 17.32
C VAL A 141 15.16 1.51 16.08
N VAL A 142 13.90 1.10 16.14
CA VAL A 142 13.17 0.54 15.00
C VAL A 142 12.11 1.56 14.57
N ILE A 143 12.18 1.99 13.32
CA ILE A 143 11.20 2.84 12.65
C ILE A 143 10.19 1.93 11.98
N ALA A 144 9.03 1.78 12.62
CA ALA A 144 7.88 1.03 12.13
C ALA A 144 6.70 1.97 11.75
N THR A 145 7.00 3.23 11.41
CA THR A 145 6.00 4.21 10.95
C THR A 145 5.91 4.18 9.42
N PRO A 146 4.81 4.63 8.81
CA PRO A 146 4.66 4.68 7.35
C PRO A 146 5.75 5.53 6.68
N MET A 147 6.22 5.13 5.50
CA MET A 147 7.34 5.77 4.81
C MET A 147 7.10 7.27 4.57
N ASN A 148 5.87 7.66 4.21
CA ASN A 148 5.51 9.05 3.96
C ASN A 148 5.60 9.96 5.21
N THR A 149 5.70 9.38 6.41
CA THR A 149 5.87 10.13 7.66
C THR A 149 7.34 10.33 8.04
N TRP A 150 8.29 9.59 7.44
CA TRP A 150 9.71 9.65 7.83
C TRP A 150 10.30 11.04 7.59
N ARG A 151 9.82 11.78 6.58
CA ARG A 151 10.17 13.20 6.35
C ARG A 151 9.81 14.14 7.51
N ARG A 152 8.97 13.70 8.45
CA ARG A 152 8.60 14.46 9.66
C ARG A 152 9.55 14.21 10.84
N ILE A 153 10.43 13.22 10.72
CA ILE A 153 11.39 12.85 11.76
C ILE A 153 12.76 13.41 11.38
N LEU A 154 13.36 14.19 12.28
CA LEU A 154 14.73 14.67 12.10
C LEU A 154 15.72 13.55 12.46
N PHE A 155 16.50 13.08 11.48
CA PHE A 155 17.56 12.09 11.69
C PHE A 155 18.93 12.77 11.84
N THR A 156 19.67 12.43 12.90
CA THR A 156 21.04 12.90 13.16
C THR A 156 21.98 11.71 13.38
N PRO A 157 23.02 11.49 12.55
CA PRO A 157 23.28 12.19 11.29
C PRO A 157 22.16 11.96 10.27
N ALA A 158 22.11 12.82 9.24
CA ALA A 158 21.12 12.70 8.18
C ALA A 158 21.22 11.35 7.46
N LEU A 159 20.08 10.84 7.00
CA LEU A 159 20.04 9.62 6.18
C LEU A 159 20.84 9.80 4.87
N PRO A 160 21.30 8.70 4.25
CA PRO A 160 21.94 8.73 2.94
C PRO A 160 21.16 9.58 1.93
N GLU A 161 21.88 10.36 1.10
CA GLU A 161 21.29 11.36 0.20
C GLU A 161 20.26 10.77 -0.75
N ASN A 162 20.55 9.60 -1.31
CA ASN A 162 19.67 8.88 -2.22
C ASN A 162 18.32 8.53 -1.56
N ARG A 163 18.31 8.06 -0.31
CA ARG A 163 17.07 7.81 0.45
C ARG A 163 16.30 9.09 0.72
N ARG A 164 17.00 10.17 1.10
CA ARG A 164 16.36 11.46 1.45
C ARG A 164 15.49 12.01 0.33
N SER A 165 15.92 11.92 -0.93
CA SER A 165 15.11 12.42 -2.04
C SER A 165 13.77 11.69 -2.18
N VAL A 166 13.74 10.37 -2.00
CA VAL A 166 12.51 9.57 -2.11
C VAL A 166 11.63 9.75 -0.88
N ILE A 167 12.24 9.81 0.31
CA ILE A 167 11.53 10.04 1.58
C ILE A 167 10.83 11.40 1.60
N GLU A 168 11.49 12.47 1.14
CA GLU A 168 10.90 13.81 1.11
C GLU A 168 9.71 13.88 0.15
N GLU A 169 9.85 13.27 -1.04
CA GLU A 169 8.80 13.18 -2.05
C GLU A 169 7.60 12.34 -1.57
N GLY A 170 7.87 11.23 -0.87
CA GLY A 170 6.90 10.21 -0.51
C GLY A 170 6.47 9.36 -1.70
N HIS A 171 5.97 8.15 -1.43
CA HIS A 171 5.37 7.31 -2.47
C HIS A 171 4.08 7.95 -3.02
N GLY A 172 3.65 7.45 -4.17
CA GLY A 172 2.51 7.96 -4.93
C GLY A 172 1.16 7.34 -4.60
N GLY A 173 1.12 6.35 -3.71
CA GLY A 173 -0.08 5.62 -3.30
C GLY A 173 -1.20 6.54 -2.84
N ARG A 174 -2.39 6.39 -3.45
CA ARG A 174 -3.60 7.18 -3.17
C ARG A 174 -4.86 6.34 -3.04
N GLY A 175 -4.70 5.04 -2.85
CA GLY A 175 -5.78 4.09 -2.70
C GLY A 175 -6.85 4.55 -1.70
N LEU A 176 -8.09 4.52 -2.13
CA LEU A 176 -9.25 4.92 -1.37
C LEU A 176 -10.23 3.74 -1.33
N LYS A 177 -10.42 3.19 -0.13
CA LYS A 177 -11.40 2.14 0.17
C LYS A 177 -12.62 2.78 0.82
N ILE A 178 -13.79 2.59 0.22
CA ILE A 178 -15.05 3.15 0.71
C ILE A 178 -16.02 1.99 0.97
N LEU A 179 -16.53 1.90 2.19
CA LEU A 179 -17.67 1.03 2.51
C LEU A 179 -18.95 1.81 2.21
N ILE A 180 -19.84 1.24 1.42
CA ILE A 180 -21.06 1.89 0.95
C ILE A 180 -22.25 1.11 1.50
N HIS A 181 -23.01 1.75 2.38
CA HIS A 181 -24.25 1.20 2.90
C HIS A 181 -25.35 1.37 1.87
N VAL A 182 -25.93 0.26 1.44
CA VAL A 182 -26.90 0.22 0.35
C VAL A 182 -28.15 -0.58 0.70
N ARG A 183 -29.24 -0.30 0.00
CA ARG A 183 -30.47 -1.10 0.00
C ARG A 183 -30.77 -1.62 -1.40
N GLY A 184 -31.25 -2.87 -1.48
CA GLY A 184 -31.69 -3.50 -2.74
C GLY A 184 -30.59 -4.18 -3.54
N ALA A 185 -29.37 -4.28 -2.99
CA ALA A 185 -28.28 -5.06 -3.58
C ALA A 185 -28.41 -6.55 -3.17
N GLU A 186 -28.27 -7.46 -4.13
CA GLU A 186 -28.17 -8.90 -3.87
C GLU A 186 -26.81 -9.30 -3.26
N ALA A 187 -26.75 -10.48 -2.65
CA ALA A 187 -25.50 -11.00 -2.07
C ALA A 187 -24.54 -11.51 -3.16
N GLY A 188 -23.24 -11.33 -2.96
CA GLY A 188 -22.20 -11.84 -3.86
C GLY A 188 -22.01 -11.06 -5.15
N ILE A 189 -22.47 -9.80 -5.22
CA ILE A 189 -22.21 -8.92 -6.36
C ILE A 189 -20.71 -8.65 -6.50
N GLU A 190 -20.23 -8.69 -7.74
CA GLU A 190 -18.90 -8.19 -8.12
C GLU A 190 -19.01 -7.42 -9.44
N CYS A 191 -18.63 -6.14 -9.41
CA CYS A 191 -18.62 -5.26 -10.56
C CYS A 191 -17.18 -4.80 -10.82
N VAL A 192 -16.68 -5.05 -12.03
CA VAL A 192 -15.37 -4.59 -12.50
C VAL A 192 -15.56 -3.93 -13.86
N GLY A 193 -15.08 -2.69 -14.03
CA GLY A 193 -15.33 -1.94 -15.26
C GLY A 193 -14.49 -0.68 -15.43
N ASP A 194 -15.02 0.25 -16.20
CA ASP A 194 -14.43 1.54 -16.58
C ASP A 194 -15.03 2.74 -15.84
N GLY A 195 -15.83 2.48 -14.81
CA GLY A 195 -16.30 3.52 -13.91
C GLY A 195 -15.19 4.12 -13.03
N ILE A 196 -15.48 5.26 -12.40
CA ILE A 196 -14.59 5.91 -11.43
C ILE A 196 -14.29 5.01 -10.21
N PHE A 197 -15.20 4.08 -9.92
CA PHE A 197 -14.94 2.89 -9.13
C PHE A 197 -14.53 1.77 -10.09
N PRO A 198 -13.22 1.49 -10.26
CA PRO A 198 -12.78 0.36 -11.07
C PRO A 198 -13.36 -0.97 -10.59
N THR A 199 -13.56 -1.11 -9.28
CA THR A 199 -14.18 -2.29 -8.66
C THR A 199 -15.18 -1.88 -7.59
N LEU A 200 -16.34 -2.54 -7.58
CA LEU A 200 -17.40 -2.41 -6.57
C LEU A 200 -17.96 -3.81 -6.31
N TYR A 201 -17.86 -4.31 -5.07
CA TYR A 201 -18.29 -5.68 -4.76
C TYR A 201 -18.82 -5.82 -3.34
N ASP A 202 -19.50 -6.94 -3.08
CA ASP A 202 -20.13 -7.25 -1.78
C ASP A 202 -19.10 -7.32 -0.65
N TYR A 203 -19.41 -6.74 0.51
CA TYR A 203 -18.55 -6.76 1.69
C TYR A 203 -19.18 -7.55 2.84
N CYS A 204 -20.35 -7.15 3.31
CA CYS A 204 -21.09 -7.91 4.30
C CYS A 204 -22.59 -7.60 4.31
N GLU A 205 -23.35 -8.52 4.90
CA GLU A 205 -24.77 -8.33 5.14
C GLU A 205 -25.03 -7.41 6.34
N VAL A 206 -25.98 -6.48 6.19
CA VAL A 206 -26.46 -5.63 7.29
C VAL A 206 -27.84 -6.11 7.75
N SER A 207 -28.73 -6.43 6.80
CA SER A 207 -30.04 -7.02 7.03
C SER A 207 -30.55 -7.73 5.76
N GLU A 208 -31.77 -8.28 5.79
CA GLU A 208 -32.39 -8.92 4.62
C GLU A 208 -32.51 -8.01 3.39
N SER A 209 -32.55 -6.67 3.56
CA SER A 209 -32.67 -5.73 2.43
C SER A 209 -31.49 -4.76 2.28
N GLU A 210 -30.52 -4.80 3.20
CA GLU A 210 -29.40 -3.85 3.25
C GLU A 210 -28.06 -4.56 3.36
N ARG A 211 -27.05 -4.01 2.67
CA ARG A 211 -25.70 -4.57 2.62
C ARG A 211 -24.66 -3.46 2.71
N LEU A 212 -23.44 -3.84 3.03
CA LEU A 212 -22.27 -3.04 2.72
C LEU A 212 -21.65 -3.57 1.43
N LEU A 213 -21.47 -2.68 0.46
CA LEU A 213 -20.55 -2.90 -0.65
C LEU A 213 -19.21 -2.23 -0.31
N VAL A 214 -18.14 -2.67 -0.96
CA VAL A 214 -16.84 -2.00 -0.91
C VAL A 214 -16.46 -1.54 -2.32
N ALA A 215 -16.09 -0.27 -2.42
CA ALA A 215 -15.50 0.31 -3.62
C ALA A 215 -14.03 0.64 -3.37
N PHE A 216 -13.22 0.43 -4.41
CA PHE A 216 -11.83 0.91 -4.46
C PHE A 216 -11.69 1.91 -5.59
N THR A 217 -10.96 2.99 -5.32
CA THR A 217 -10.58 4.05 -6.28
C THR A 217 -9.33 4.75 -5.74
N ASP A 218 -9.02 5.98 -6.18
CA ASP A 218 -7.99 6.81 -5.57
C ASP A 218 -8.51 8.21 -5.18
N SER A 219 -7.91 8.79 -4.13
CA SER A 219 -8.32 10.08 -3.57
C SER A 219 -7.94 11.29 -4.43
N GLY A 220 -7.16 11.11 -5.51
CA GLY A 220 -6.85 12.15 -6.48
C GLY A 220 -7.92 12.26 -7.57
N SER A 221 -8.56 11.13 -7.91
CA SER A 221 -9.59 11.03 -8.94
C SER A 221 -11.02 11.14 -8.38
N PHE A 222 -11.23 10.80 -7.11
CA PHE A 222 -12.55 10.75 -6.49
C PHE A 222 -12.59 11.47 -5.14
N ASP A 223 -13.62 12.32 -4.94
CA ASP A 223 -13.90 12.98 -3.67
C ASP A 223 -15.03 12.23 -2.94
N PRO A 224 -14.72 11.47 -1.87
CA PRO A 224 -15.74 10.74 -1.13
C PRO A 224 -16.70 11.63 -0.34
N THR A 225 -16.43 12.93 -0.19
CA THR A 225 -17.36 13.86 0.48
C THR A 225 -18.53 14.29 -0.41
N ASP A 226 -18.43 14.09 -1.72
CA ASP A 226 -19.53 14.30 -2.67
C ASP A 226 -20.40 13.04 -2.77
N LEU A 227 -21.43 12.97 -1.92
CA LEU A 227 -22.40 11.87 -1.94
C LEU A 227 -23.18 11.75 -3.25
N SER A 228 -23.26 12.80 -4.07
CA SER A 228 -23.85 12.70 -5.41
C SER A 228 -22.94 11.89 -6.32
N ALA A 229 -21.63 12.18 -6.30
CA ALA A 229 -20.63 11.43 -7.05
C ALA A 229 -20.60 9.96 -6.65
N VAL A 230 -20.75 9.65 -5.35
CA VAL A 230 -20.88 8.25 -4.87
C VAL A 230 -22.10 7.57 -5.49
N LYS A 231 -23.26 8.23 -5.47
CA LYS A 231 -24.50 7.69 -6.07
C LYS A 231 -24.34 7.44 -7.56
N ASP A 232 -23.78 8.41 -8.28
CA ASP A 232 -23.56 8.29 -9.73
C ASP A 232 -22.58 7.15 -10.05
N ALA A 233 -21.52 6.98 -9.24
CA ALA A 233 -20.56 5.89 -9.40
C ALA A 233 -21.16 4.51 -9.11
N VAL A 234 -22.03 4.39 -8.10
CA VAL A 234 -22.73 3.13 -7.80
C VAL A 234 -23.78 2.81 -8.88
N HIS A 235 -24.61 3.78 -9.26
CA HIS A 235 -25.66 3.58 -10.26
C HIS A 235 -25.12 3.29 -11.67
N TYR A 236 -23.86 3.63 -11.95
CA TYR A 236 -23.18 3.20 -13.17
C TYR A 236 -23.20 1.67 -13.34
N TYR A 237 -23.02 0.94 -12.25
CA TYR A 237 -23.03 -0.53 -12.23
C TYR A 237 -24.37 -1.11 -11.80
N LEU A 238 -25.00 -0.50 -10.79
CA LEU A 238 -26.17 -1.03 -10.08
C LEU A 238 -27.27 0.05 -10.03
N PRO A 239 -27.95 0.33 -11.16
CA PRO A 239 -28.93 1.43 -11.25
C PRO A 239 -30.17 1.25 -10.36
N GLU A 240 -30.44 0.03 -9.90
CA GLU A 240 -31.54 -0.32 -9.00
C GLU A 240 -31.24 -0.12 -7.52
N VAL A 241 -29.95 0.04 -7.15
CA VAL A 241 -29.51 0.07 -5.75
C VAL A 241 -29.62 1.48 -5.17
N GLU A 242 -30.17 1.59 -3.95
CA GLU A 242 -30.23 2.85 -3.21
C GLU A 242 -29.02 3.00 -2.29
N VAL A 243 -28.24 4.08 -2.44
CA VAL A 243 -27.15 4.43 -1.52
C VAL A 243 -27.68 5.15 -0.28
N LEU A 244 -27.48 4.54 0.89
CA LEU A 244 -27.93 5.02 2.20
C LEU A 244 -26.85 5.83 2.94
N GLY A 245 -25.58 5.49 2.75
CA GLY A 245 -24.44 6.15 3.40
C GLY A 245 -23.10 5.58 2.99
N ILE A 246 -22.02 6.17 3.50
CA ILE A 246 -20.66 5.71 3.28
C ILE A 246 -19.86 5.74 4.59
N ASP A 247 -18.82 4.93 4.66
CA ASP A 247 -17.80 4.94 5.70
C ASP A 247 -16.41 4.74 5.09
N TYR A 248 -15.44 5.55 5.52
CA TYR A 248 -14.06 5.52 5.04
C TYR A 248 -13.15 6.30 5.98
N HIS A 249 -11.83 6.07 5.87
CA HIS A 249 -10.80 6.89 6.51
C HIS A 249 -9.91 7.54 5.45
N ASP A 250 -9.66 8.85 5.57
CA ASP A 250 -8.77 9.59 4.68
C ASP A 250 -7.31 9.45 5.14
N TRP A 251 -6.69 8.33 4.79
CA TRP A 251 -5.31 8.00 5.16
C TRP A 251 -4.27 9.02 4.67
N ILE A 252 -4.57 9.75 3.59
CA ILE A 252 -3.66 10.78 3.05
C ILE A 252 -3.67 12.04 3.92
N LYS A 253 -4.85 12.42 4.43
CA LYS A 253 -4.97 13.59 5.32
C LYS A 253 -4.61 13.28 6.77
N ASP A 254 -4.53 12.01 7.16
CA ASP A 254 -4.09 11.61 8.49
C ASP A 254 -2.58 11.84 8.67
N PRO A 255 -2.15 12.74 9.59
CA PRO A 255 -0.74 13.07 9.78
C PRO A 255 0.10 11.91 10.36
N LEU A 256 -0.52 10.84 10.83
CA LEU A 256 0.20 9.64 11.29
C LEU A 256 0.50 8.64 10.16
N PHE A 257 -0.03 8.89 8.96
CA PHE A 257 0.13 8.00 7.81
C PHE A 257 0.60 8.73 6.55
N GLU A 258 -0.03 9.86 6.20
CA GLU A 258 0.25 10.65 4.98
C GLU A 258 0.17 9.81 3.68
N GLY A 259 -0.62 8.74 3.69
CA GLY A 259 -0.73 7.78 2.60
C GLY A 259 -1.46 6.50 3.05
N PRO A 260 -2.13 5.79 2.13
CA PRO A 260 -2.60 4.42 2.36
C PRO A 260 -1.41 3.46 2.15
N TRP A 261 -1.61 2.29 1.53
CA TRP A 261 -0.52 1.36 1.25
C TRP A 261 0.47 1.90 0.20
N VAL A 262 1.69 1.34 0.22
CA VAL A 262 2.78 1.75 -0.66
C VAL A 262 2.44 1.49 -2.14
N SER A 263 2.68 2.52 -2.95
CA SER A 263 2.77 2.41 -4.39
C SER A 263 3.65 3.56 -4.89
N PRO A 264 4.80 3.28 -5.53
CA PRO A 264 5.74 4.30 -5.95
C PRO A 264 5.18 5.15 -7.09
N ARG A 265 5.68 6.38 -7.20
CA ARG A 265 5.59 7.14 -8.44
C ARG A 265 6.53 6.51 -9.46
N VAL A 266 6.20 6.68 -10.73
CA VAL A 266 7.05 6.28 -11.86
C VAL A 266 8.49 6.78 -11.66
N ARG A 267 9.48 5.88 -11.82
CA ARG A 267 10.92 6.07 -11.62
C ARG A 267 11.40 6.23 -10.18
N GLN A 268 10.56 6.05 -9.16
CA GLN A 268 11.05 6.11 -7.77
C GLN A 268 11.85 4.86 -7.41
N PHE A 269 11.25 3.68 -7.55
CA PHE A 269 11.83 2.45 -7.01
C PHE A 269 12.87 1.80 -7.91
N SER A 270 12.97 2.17 -9.18
CA SER A 270 14.16 1.86 -9.98
C SER A 270 15.39 2.69 -9.56
N ARG A 271 15.24 3.74 -8.73
CA ARG A 271 16.36 4.54 -8.22
C ARG A 271 16.80 4.12 -6.82
N VAL A 272 15.85 3.96 -5.90
CA VAL A 272 16.09 3.56 -4.50
C VAL A 272 14.86 2.82 -4.00
N HIS A 273 15.02 1.56 -3.59
CA HIS A 273 13.93 0.73 -3.08
C HIS A 273 14.40 -0.14 -1.90
N LYS A 274 15.27 -1.12 -2.14
CA LYS A 274 15.85 -1.95 -1.06
C LYS A 274 16.55 -1.11 0.00
N GLU A 275 17.27 -0.08 -0.42
CA GLU A 275 17.98 0.76 0.53
C GLU A 275 17.04 1.50 1.50
N LEU A 276 15.76 1.70 1.17
CA LEU A 276 14.79 2.35 2.06
C LEU A 276 14.54 1.53 3.34
N GLY A 277 14.59 0.19 3.25
CA GLY A 277 14.43 -0.72 4.40
C GLY A 277 15.73 -1.10 5.10
N GLU A 278 16.89 -0.74 4.54
CA GLU A 278 18.17 -1.10 5.14
C GLU A 278 18.47 -0.24 6.39
N PRO A 279 19.16 -0.77 7.40
CA PRO A 279 19.52 -0.01 8.58
C PRO A 279 20.48 1.15 8.25
N ALA A 280 20.33 2.27 8.96
CA ALA A 280 21.26 3.38 8.96
C ALA A 280 21.92 3.46 10.35
N GLY A 281 23.06 2.79 10.52
CA GLY A 281 23.70 2.66 11.83
C GLY A 281 22.85 1.80 12.77
N ARG A 282 22.38 2.40 13.87
CA ARG A 282 21.56 1.72 14.90
C ARG A 282 20.05 1.97 14.74
N VAL A 283 19.66 2.55 13.60
CA VAL A 283 18.27 2.83 13.25
C VAL A 283 17.86 1.87 12.13
N TYR A 284 16.85 1.04 12.41
CA TYR A 284 16.31 0.03 11.49
C TYR A 284 14.98 0.52 10.93
N PHE A 285 14.70 0.27 9.65
CA PHE A 285 13.49 0.70 8.97
C PHE A 285 12.68 -0.52 8.58
N VAL A 286 11.44 -0.60 9.06
CA VAL A 286 10.55 -1.74 8.86
C VAL A 286 9.15 -1.25 8.54
N GLY A 287 8.32 -2.18 8.09
CA GLY A 287 6.95 -1.92 7.72
C GLY A 287 6.67 -2.42 6.31
N SER A 288 5.38 -2.54 6.02
CA SER A 288 4.89 -3.01 4.73
C SER A 288 5.44 -2.18 3.55
N ASP A 289 5.69 -0.88 3.78
CA ASP A 289 6.15 0.06 2.75
C ASP A 289 7.54 -0.24 2.19
N VAL A 290 8.36 -0.99 2.94
CA VAL A 290 9.75 -1.33 2.56
C VAL A 290 9.98 -2.84 2.44
N SER A 291 8.92 -3.64 2.52
CA SER A 291 9.02 -5.07 2.24
C SER A 291 9.36 -5.30 0.78
N LEU A 292 10.34 -6.16 0.52
CA LEU A 292 10.64 -6.62 -0.83
C LEU A 292 9.79 -7.82 -1.25
N GLY A 293 9.33 -8.62 -0.26
CA GLY A 293 8.55 -9.82 -0.49
C GLY A 293 7.06 -9.54 -0.70
N PHE A 294 6.43 -8.84 0.25
CA PHE A 294 4.99 -8.57 0.26
C PHE A 294 4.67 -7.10 0.59
N PRO A 295 5.10 -6.15 -0.26
CA PRO A 295 4.83 -4.73 -0.04
C PRO A 295 3.34 -4.40 -0.11
N GLY A 296 2.86 -3.58 0.82
CA GLY A 296 1.46 -3.17 0.94
C GLY A 296 0.55 -4.17 1.67
N TYR A 297 1.08 -5.32 2.09
CA TYR A 297 0.35 -6.35 2.86
C TYR A 297 0.79 -6.39 4.32
N ILE A 298 -0.08 -6.93 5.18
CA ILE A 298 0.24 -7.21 6.60
C ILE A 298 1.47 -8.14 6.71
N GLU A 299 1.59 -9.13 5.80
CA GLU A 299 2.72 -10.05 5.76
C GLU A 299 4.07 -9.32 5.61
N GLY A 300 4.15 -8.29 4.76
CA GLY A 300 5.36 -7.48 4.60
C GLY A 300 5.76 -6.72 5.87
N ALA A 301 4.78 -6.34 6.72
CA ALA A 301 5.07 -5.74 8.02
C ALA A 301 5.68 -6.75 9.00
N LEU A 302 5.23 -8.02 8.96
CA LEU A 302 5.78 -9.10 9.79
C LEU A 302 7.19 -9.50 9.31
N GLU A 303 7.36 -9.67 8.00
CA GLU A 303 8.62 -10.06 7.36
C GLU A 303 9.76 -9.07 7.67
N THR A 304 9.51 -7.78 7.47
CA THR A 304 10.52 -6.74 7.73
C THR A 304 10.82 -6.59 9.22
N ALA A 305 9.82 -6.77 10.09
CA ALA A 305 10.02 -6.77 11.54
C ALA A 305 10.90 -7.94 12.01
N ASP A 306 10.66 -9.15 11.51
CA ASP A 306 11.48 -10.33 11.83
C ASP A 306 12.93 -10.14 11.38
N SER A 307 13.14 -9.59 10.18
CA SER A 307 14.47 -9.23 9.68
C SER A 307 15.21 -8.25 10.63
N ALA A 308 14.53 -7.21 11.13
CA ALA A 308 15.14 -6.26 12.06
C ALA A 308 15.42 -6.87 13.44
N VAL A 309 14.50 -7.68 13.97
CA VAL A 309 14.72 -8.40 15.24
C VAL A 309 15.95 -9.30 15.13
N ASN A 310 16.06 -10.08 14.06
CA ASN A 310 17.21 -10.95 13.81
C ASN A 310 18.53 -10.17 13.69
N ALA A 311 18.51 -9.01 13.04
CA ALA A 311 19.68 -8.14 12.94
C ALA A 311 20.13 -7.60 14.32
N ILE A 312 19.18 -7.15 15.14
CA ILE A 312 19.46 -6.62 16.48
C ILE A 312 19.99 -7.71 17.41
N LEU A 313 19.41 -8.91 17.39
CA LEU A 313 19.85 -10.03 18.24
C LEU A 313 21.25 -10.55 17.90
N ARG A 314 21.73 -10.30 16.69
CA ARG A 314 23.07 -10.68 16.22
C ARG A 314 24.12 -9.57 16.37
N SER A 315 23.70 -8.36 16.77
CA SER A 315 24.57 -7.18 16.90
C SER A 315 25.35 -7.10 18.21
#